data_AF-A0A9C8KB25-F1
#
_entry.id   AF-A0A9C8KB25-F1
#
_cell.length_a   1.000
_cell.length_b   1.000
_cell.length_c   1.000
_cell.angle_alpha   90.00
_cell.angle_beta   90.00
_cell.angle_gamma   90.00
#
_symmetry.space_group_name_H-M   'P 1'
#
loop_
_entity.id
_entity.type
_entity.pdbx_description
1 polymer ?
#
loop_
_entity_poly.entity_id
_entity_poly.type
_entity_poly.pdbx_seq_one_letter_code
_entity_poly.pdbx_strand_id
1 'polypeptide(L)'
;MSITIENILLIGSLLLFLSIIVGKSTYKFGVPTLLIFLGIGMLAGSDGVGGIYFDNPKVAQFIGILALNFILFSGGLDTHWNSVKPILREGLALSTLGVMLTAISLGTFVWAITDFTIYESLLLGSIVSSTDAAAVFSILRSKNLALRENLRPTLEFESGSNDPMAYVMTIACLTLVINQDEGLLSIIPFFLQQMVLGGLAGLGFGKLSKIVINKIRLGFDGLYPVLMIALMFITFSATDFVGGNGFLAIYICAVYLGNQDLIHKKTIIRMYDGLAWLMQIVLFLTLGLLVFPTRILPVMGIGILISLFLILVARPVGVLISLIFFRMKLRRRFYIAWVGLRGAAPIVFATYPLLAGIDKAGMIFNIVFFISVTSVLIQGTTLSLVAKWLNVDLPEEAKILTPTDELLAENPKTAMKEIEITAQCYAVDKKVVELGFPKNAIIAMIKRNGNYVVPNGATKIEPRDTLIVLSDT
;
A
#
# COMPACT_ATOMS: atom_id res chain seq x y z
N MET A 1 21.11 25.94 -18.83
CA MET A 1 21.20 24.89 -19.86
C MET A 1 19.78 24.53 -20.24
N SER A 2 19.35 24.72 -21.49
CA SER A 2 18.00 24.31 -21.90
C SER A 2 17.93 22.79 -21.81
N ILE A 3 17.15 22.29 -20.85
CA ILE A 3 16.93 20.85 -20.70
C ILE A 3 16.14 20.38 -21.92
N THR A 4 16.79 19.65 -22.83
CA THR A 4 16.11 19.03 -23.98
C THR A 4 15.37 17.77 -23.55
N ILE A 5 14.44 17.28 -24.38
CA ILE A 5 13.67 16.06 -24.08
C ILE A 5 14.61 14.85 -23.92
N GLU A 6 15.67 14.78 -24.72
CA GLU A 6 16.69 13.73 -24.64
C GLU A 6 17.42 13.76 -23.30
N ASN A 7 17.72 14.97 -22.78
CA ASN A 7 18.35 15.12 -21.47
C ASN A 7 17.40 14.69 -20.34
N ILE A 8 16.09 14.94 -20.45
CA ILE A 8 15.10 14.47 -19.47
C ILE A 8 15.07 12.94 -19.46
N LEU A 9 15.07 12.30 -20.63
CA LEU A 9 15.08 10.83 -20.73
C LEU A 9 16.38 10.23 -20.18
N LEU A 10 17.53 10.84 -20.49
CA LEU A 10 18.82 10.40 -19.97
C LEU A 10 18.88 10.53 -18.44
N ILE A 11 18.51 11.70 -17.91
CA ILE A 11 18.49 11.96 -16.47
C ILE A 11 17.50 11.03 -15.78
N GLY A 12 16.27 10.91 -16.30
CA GLY A 12 15.24 10.05 -15.73
C GLY A 12 15.64 8.58 -15.70
N SER A 13 16.23 8.07 -16.79
CA SER A 13 16.72 6.68 -16.84
C SER A 13 17.90 6.44 -15.91
N LEU A 14 18.83 7.40 -15.78
CA LEU A 14 19.94 7.33 -14.82
C LEU A 14 19.46 7.34 -13.38
N LEU A 15 18.51 8.22 -13.02
CA LEU A 15 17.95 8.30 -11.67
C LEU A 15 17.19 7.02 -11.30
N LEU A 16 16.43 6.48 -12.25
CA LEU A 16 15.72 5.20 -12.06
C LEU A 16 16.72 4.05 -11.90
N PHE A 17 17.74 3.96 -12.76
CA PHE A 17 18.78 2.94 -12.68
C PHE A 17 19.54 3.00 -11.35
N LEU A 18 19.96 4.19 -10.92
CA LEU A 18 20.61 4.41 -9.64
C LEU A 18 19.71 4.00 -8.47
N SER A 19 18.43 4.36 -8.53
CA SER A 19 17.44 3.98 -7.52
C SER A 19 17.35 2.45 -7.36
N ILE A 20 17.31 1.70 -8.45
CA ILE A 20 17.27 0.24 -8.42
C ILE A 20 18.56 -0.35 -7.81
N ILE A 21 19.73 0.16 -8.20
CA ILE A 21 21.02 -0.32 -7.68
C ILE A 21 21.14 -0.08 -6.17
N VAL A 22 20.86 1.15 -5.72
CA VAL A 22 20.98 1.51 -4.30
C VAL A 22 19.90 0.79 -3.48
N GLY A 23 18.68 0.67 -4.02
CA GLY A 23 17.60 -0.09 -3.41
C GLY A 23 17.97 -1.55 -3.16
N LYS A 24 18.66 -2.20 -4.11
CA LYS A 24 19.18 -3.57 -3.94
C LYS A 24 20.23 -3.69 -2.82
N SER A 25 21.09 -2.68 -2.63
CA SER A 25 22.13 -2.74 -1.59
C SER A 25 21.57 -2.55 -0.18
N THR A 26 20.43 -1.86 -0.05
CA THR A 26 19.94 -1.34 1.22
C THR A 26 19.09 -2.32 2.03
N TYR A 27 18.71 -3.47 1.45
CA TYR A 27 18.05 -4.56 2.20
C TYR A 27 18.78 -4.94 3.51
N LYS A 28 20.10 -4.71 3.59
CA LYS A 28 20.91 -4.98 4.80
C LYS A 28 20.82 -3.91 5.89
N PHE A 29 20.59 -2.64 5.56
CA PHE A 29 20.70 -1.52 6.51
C PHE A 29 19.41 -1.19 7.26
N GLY A 30 18.29 -1.85 6.95
CA GLY A 30 17.02 -1.65 7.67
C GLY A 30 16.36 -0.28 7.47
N VAL A 31 16.89 0.55 6.56
CA VAL A 31 16.28 1.81 6.14
C VAL A 31 15.23 1.53 5.06
N PRO A 32 14.04 2.15 5.12
CA PRO A 32 13.00 1.97 4.10
C PRO A 32 13.47 2.41 2.72
N THR A 33 13.35 1.53 1.72
CA THR A 33 13.84 1.76 0.34
C THR A 33 13.27 3.05 -0.28
N LEU A 34 12.05 3.42 0.09
CA LEU A 34 11.38 4.63 -0.40
C LEU A 34 12.10 5.93 -0.01
N LEU A 35 12.72 5.98 1.18
CA LEU A 35 13.52 7.13 1.60
C LEU A 35 14.80 7.29 0.76
N ILE A 36 15.32 6.20 0.22
CA ILE A 36 16.47 6.24 -0.67
C ILE A 36 16.07 6.91 -1.98
N PHE A 37 14.93 6.51 -2.55
CA PHE A 37 14.43 7.14 -3.78
C PHE A 37 14.19 8.63 -3.57
N LEU A 38 13.62 8.99 -2.42
CA LEU A 38 13.47 10.39 -2.04
C LEU A 38 14.82 11.11 -1.92
N GLY A 39 15.78 10.52 -1.23
CA GLY A 39 17.13 11.07 -1.05
C GLY A 39 17.88 11.23 -2.37
N ILE A 40 17.77 10.27 -3.29
CA ILE A 40 18.31 10.37 -4.65
C ILE A 40 17.66 11.54 -5.38
N GLY A 41 16.33 11.69 -5.28
CA GLY A 41 15.60 12.84 -5.84
C GLY A 41 16.09 14.17 -5.26
N MET A 42 16.28 14.27 -3.94
CA MET A 42 16.79 15.47 -3.29
C MET A 42 18.24 15.80 -3.68
N LEU A 43 19.10 14.78 -3.77
CA LEU A 43 20.49 14.94 -4.22
C LEU A 43 20.58 15.34 -5.69
N ALA A 44 19.64 14.89 -6.51
CA ALA A 44 19.53 15.29 -7.91
C ALA A 44 18.87 16.68 -8.07
N GLY A 45 18.02 17.07 -7.12
CA GLY A 45 17.19 18.27 -7.14
C GLY A 45 17.95 19.58 -6.98
N SER A 46 17.20 20.65 -6.75
CA SER A 46 17.67 22.03 -6.94
C SER A 46 18.78 22.45 -5.98
N ASP A 47 18.70 22.05 -4.71
CA ASP A 47 19.76 22.27 -3.71
C ASP A 47 20.74 21.08 -3.62
N GLY A 48 20.54 20.06 -4.45
CA GLY A 48 21.36 18.85 -4.48
C GLY A 48 22.60 18.99 -5.34
N VAL A 49 23.47 17.98 -5.28
CA VAL A 49 24.69 17.88 -6.11
C VAL A 49 24.36 17.85 -7.61
N GLY A 50 23.18 17.36 -7.98
CA GLY A 50 22.71 17.31 -9.37
C GLY A 50 22.22 18.64 -9.94
N GLY A 51 21.83 19.61 -9.08
CA GLY A 51 21.40 20.95 -9.49
C GLY A 51 20.21 20.99 -10.46
N ILE A 52 19.35 19.97 -10.48
CA ILE A 52 18.17 19.93 -11.35
C ILE A 52 17.11 20.85 -10.75
N TYR A 53 16.89 21.99 -11.42
CA TYR A 53 15.85 22.93 -11.00
C TYR A 53 14.45 22.36 -11.29
N PHE A 54 13.66 22.10 -10.25
CA PHE A 54 12.30 21.56 -10.37
C PHE A 54 11.34 22.18 -9.35
N ASP A 55 10.83 23.37 -9.68
CA ASP A 55 9.79 24.06 -8.90
C ASP A 55 8.47 24.09 -9.67
N ASN A 56 7.86 22.91 -9.84
CA ASN A 56 6.57 22.79 -10.53
C ASN A 56 5.62 21.87 -9.75
N PRO A 57 4.90 22.41 -8.76
CA PRO A 57 3.92 21.65 -7.98
C PRO A 57 2.81 21.02 -8.83
N LYS A 58 2.47 21.61 -9.98
CA LYS A 58 1.42 21.10 -10.88
C LYS A 58 1.85 19.80 -11.56
N VAL A 59 3.07 19.76 -12.09
CA VAL A 59 3.62 18.54 -12.69
C VAL A 59 3.83 17.46 -11.63
N ALA A 60 4.33 17.85 -10.45
CA ALA A 60 4.49 16.91 -9.34
C ALA A 60 3.16 16.34 -8.84
N GLN A 61 2.12 17.16 -8.73
CA GLN A 61 0.76 16.72 -8.38
C GLN A 61 0.21 15.76 -9.44
N PHE A 62 0.36 16.07 -10.72
CA PHE A 62 -0.10 15.20 -11.80
C PHE A 62 0.58 13.83 -11.76
N ILE A 63 1.91 13.80 -11.63
CA ILE A 63 2.67 12.56 -11.45
C ILE A 63 2.20 11.83 -10.18
N GLY A 64 1.92 12.58 -9.10
CA GLY A 64 1.43 12.05 -7.84
C GLY A 64 0.07 11.36 -7.96
N ILE A 65 -0.89 11.99 -8.62
CA ILE A 65 -2.23 11.42 -8.86
C ILE A 65 -2.11 10.16 -9.72
N LEU A 66 -1.31 10.21 -10.80
CA LEU A 66 -1.05 9.04 -11.64
C LEU A 66 -0.45 7.90 -10.82
N ALA A 67 0.57 8.18 -10.01
CA ALA A 67 1.24 7.17 -9.22
C ALA A 67 0.31 6.56 -8.15
N LEU A 68 -0.43 7.40 -7.41
CA LEU A 68 -1.38 6.96 -6.40
C LEU A 68 -2.49 6.08 -7.00
N ASN A 69 -2.95 6.38 -8.21
CA ASN A 69 -3.92 5.51 -8.89
C ASN A 69 -3.38 4.10 -9.08
N PHE A 70 -2.16 3.94 -9.58
CA PHE A 70 -1.54 2.60 -9.71
C PHE A 70 -1.27 1.93 -8.36
N ILE A 71 -0.77 2.68 -7.37
CA ILE A 71 -0.43 2.15 -6.05
C ILE A 71 -1.68 1.65 -5.33
N LEU A 72 -2.74 2.46 -5.27
CA LEU A 72 -4.00 2.10 -4.62
C LEU A 72 -4.73 0.98 -5.38
N PHE A 73 -4.69 1.00 -6.71
CA PHE A 73 -5.31 -0.05 -7.51
C PHE A 73 -4.57 -1.38 -7.36
N SER A 74 -3.23 -1.39 -7.37
CA SER A 74 -2.46 -2.61 -7.08
C SER A 74 -2.75 -3.13 -5.66
N GLY A 75 -2.73 -2.26 -4.66
CA GLY A 75 -3.05 -2.64 -3.28
C GLY A 75 -4.47 -3.20 -3.13
N GLY A 76 -5.44 -2.62 -3.85
CA GLY A 76 -6.81 -3.13 -3.90
C GLY A 76 -6.90 -4.50 -4.58
N LEU A 77 -6.21 -4.72 -5.71
CA LEU A 77 -6.20 -6.01 -6.41
C LEU A 77 -5.62 -7.15 -5.55
N ASP A 78 -4.61 -6.86 -4.74
CA ASP A 78 -3.97 -7.83 -3.82
C ASP A 78 -4.80 -8.08 -2.55
N THR A 79 -5.83 -7.28 -2.29
CA THR A 79 -6.65 -7.38 -1.08
C THR A 79 -7.61 -8.57 -1.17
N HIS A 80 -7.45 -9.55 -0.29
CA HIS A 80 -8.31 -10.74 -0.24
C HIS A 80 -9.54 -10.51 0.64
N TRP A 81 -10.74 -10.64 0.08
CA TRP A 81 -12.01 -10.35 0.77
C TRP A 81 -12.24 -11.25 1.97
N ASN A 82 -11.81 -12.52 1.92
CA ASN A 82 -11.93 -13.44 3.05
C ASN A 82 -11.08 -13.02 4.25
N SER A 83 -9.97 -12.30 4.02
CA SER A 83 -9.10 -11.75 5.06
C SER A 83 -9.61 -10.42 5.60
N VAL A 84 -10.27 -9.61 4.77
CA VAL A 84 -10.82 -8.30 5.15
C VAL A 84 -12.19 -8.40 5.82
N LYS A 85 -13.06 -9.30 5.38
CA LYS A 85 -14.43 -9.44 5.90
C LYS A 85 -14.52 -9.50 7.43
N PRO A 86 -13.64 -10.25 8.15
CA PRO A 86 -13.69 -10.31 9.61
C PRO A 86 -13.30 -9.01 10.32
N ILE A 87 -12.50 -8.16 9.67
CA ILE A 87 -11.90 -6.94 10.24
C ILE A 87 -12.48 -5.65 9.65
N LEU A 88 -13.49 -5.76 8.79
CA LEU A 88 -14.02 -4.64 8.01
C LEU A 88 -14.48 -3.48 8.91
N ARG A 89 -15.06 -3.80 10.07
CA ARG A 89 -15.56 -2.78 11.00
C ARG A 89 -14.42 -2.05 11.70
N GLU A 90 -13.40 -2.78 12.19
CA GLU A 90 -12.20 -2.19 12.77
C GLU A 90 -11.47 -1.32 11.75
N GLY A 91 -11.29 -1.86 10.54
CA GLY A 91 -10.62 -1.20 9.43
C GLY A 91 -11.31 0.11 9.02
N LEU A 92 -12.63 0.09 8.84
CA LEU A 92 -13.42 1.29 8.51
C LEU A 92 -13.40 2.32 9.63
N ALA A 93 -13.49 1.90 10.90
CA ALA A 93 -13.39 2.82 12.03
C ALA A 93 -12.00 3.49 12.10
N LEU A 94 -10.94 2.74 11.82
CA LEU A 94 -9.58 3.30 11.77
C LEU A 94 -9.40 4.27 10.60
N SER A 95 -9.86 3.91 9.41
CA SER A 95 -9.67 4.74 8.21
C SER A 95 -10.60 5.95 8.13
N THR A 96 -11.69 5.99 8.91
CA THR A 96 -12.60 7.15 8.99
C THR A 96 -12.40 7.94 10.28
N LEU A 97 -12.87 7.39 11.41
CA LEU A 97 -12.78 8.04 12.72
C LEU A 97 -11.32 8.21 13.16
N GLY A 98 -10.46 7.23 12.93
CA GLY A 98 -9.03 7.33 13.30
C GLY A 98 -8.32 8.45 12.55
N VAL A 99 -8.56 8.58 11.24
CA VAL A 99 -8.06 9.67 10.40
C VAL A 99 -8.58 11.02 10.90
N MET A 100 -9.89 11.14 11.12
CA MET A 100 -10.52 12.37 11.60
C MET A 100 -9.99 12.81 12.96
N LEU A 101 -9.91 11.89 13.92
CA LEU A 101 -9.38 12.18 15.26
C LEU A 101 -7.90 12.57 15.21
N THR A 102 -7.11 11.91 14.35
CA THR A 102 -5.70 12.27 14.16
C THR A 102 -5.57 13.67 13.57
N ALA A 103 -6.36 14.01 12.54
CA ALA A 103 -6.35 15.32 11.90
C ALA A 103 -6.76 16.43 12.88
N ILE A 104 -7.85 16.24 13.63
CA ILE A 104 -8.33 17.21 14.62
C ILE A 104 -7.32 17.37 15.77
N SER A 105 -6.80 16.27 16.30
CA SER A 105 -5.83 16.31 17.40
C SER A 105 -4.53 17.02 16.97
N LEU A 106 -3.99 16.69 15.80
CA LEU A 106 -2.79 17.33 15.28
C LEU A 106 -3.06 18.79 14.92
N GLY A 107 -4.17 19.10 14.25
CA GLY A 107 -4.52 20.45 13.86
C GLY A 107 -4.75 21.36 15.07
N THR A 108 -5.40 20.86 16.13
CA THR A 108 -5.56 21.62 17.38
C THR A 108 -4.21 21.90 18.03
N PHE A 109 -3.30 20.92 18.02
CA PHE A 109 -1.96 21.10 18.56
C PHE A 109 -1.16 22.13 17.76
N VAL A 110 -1.16 22.04 16.42
CA VAL A 110 -0.48 23.00 15.54
C VAL A 110 -1.01 24.41 15.76
N TRP A 111 -2.33 24.58 15.83
CA TRP A 111 -2.97 25.86 16.13
C TRP A 111 -2.52 26.46 17.48
N ALA A 112 -2.29 25.62 18.49
CA ALA A 112 -1.88 26.08 19.82
C ALA A 112 -0.42 26.53 19.91
N ILE A 113 0.47 26.03 19.03
CA ILE A 113 1.92 26.24 19.11
C ILE A 113 2.49 27.16 18.02
N THR A 114 1.67 27.52 17.03
CA THR A 114 2.09 28.30 15.85
C THR A 114 1.08 29.40 15.54
N ASP A 115 1.46 30.33 14.67
CA ASP A 115 0.57 31.40 14.18
C ASP A 115 -0.35 30.95 13.04
N PHE A 116 -0.54 29.64 12.82
CA PHE A 116 -1.50 29.12 11.86
C PHE A 116 -2.94 29.44 12.29
N THR A 117 -3.80 29.76 11.34
CA THR A 117 -5.24 29.81 11.61
C THR A 117 -5.76 28.42 11.93
N ILE A 118 -6.95 28.33 12.51
CA ILE A 118 -7.56 27.04 12.84
C ILE A 118 -7.76 26.17 11.57
N TYR A 119 -8.15 26.79 10.45
CA TYR A 119 -8.37 26.08 9.19
C TYR A 119 -7.05 25.64 8.54
N GLU A 120 -6.01 26.48 8.57
CA GLU A 120 -4.67 26.09 8.10
C GLU A 120 -4.09 24.92 8.92
N SER A 121 -4.31 24.96 10.25
CA SER A 121 -3.83 23.91 11.15
C SER A 121 -4.59 22.60 10.95
N LEU A 122 -5.91 22.66 10.80
CA LEU A 122 -6.73 21.50 10.45
C LEU A 122 -6.37 20.94 9.07
N LEU A 123 -6.08 21.79 8.09
CA LEU A 123 -5.59 21.37 6.78
C LEU A 123 -4.28 20.59 6.89
N LEU A 124 -3.29 21.10 7.65
CA LEU A 124 -2.04 20.38 7.91
C LEU A 124 -2.31 19.03 8.59
N GLY A 125 -3.17 19.01 9.62
CA GLY A 125 -3.64 17.79 10.28
C GLY A 125 -4.23 16.76 9.31
N SER A 126 -5.10 17.22 8.42
CA SER A 126 -5.78 16.41 7.40
C SER A 126 -4.81 15.81 6.39
N ILE A 127 -3.86 16.61 5.88
CA ILE A 127 -2.85 16.15 4.93
C ILE A 127 -2.01 15.02 5.54
N VAL A 128 -1.55 15.22 6.79
CA VAL A 128 -0.65 14.29 7.47
C VAL A 128 -1.40 13.08 8.06
N SER A 129 -2.73 13.07 8.05
CA SER A 129 -3.53 11.99 8.64
C SER A 129 -3.57 10.68 7.84
N SER A 130 -3.14 10.67 6.57
CA SER A 130 -2.98 9.45 5.74
C SER A 130 -1.72 8.65 6.12
N THR A 131 -1.78 7.32 6.00
CA THR A 131 -0.62 6.44 6.25
C THR A 131 -0.27 5.61 5.03
N ASP A 132 1.02 5.35 4.82
CA ASP A 132 1.52 4.69 3.62
C ASP A 132 1.65 3.17 3.82
N ALA A 133 0.71 2.44 3.24
CA ALA A 133 0.69 0.98 3.18
C ALA A 133 1.98 0.42 2.55
N ALA A 134 2.38 0.99 1.42
CA ALA A 134 3.49 0.47 0.63
C ALA A 134 4.81 0.54 1.40
N ALA A 135 5.02 1.65 2.13
CA ALA A 135 6.16 1.80 3.03
C ALA A 135 6.17 0.70 4.12
N VAL A 136 5.04 0.51 4.80
CA VAL A 136 4.88 -0.51 5.85
C VAL A 136 5.19 -1.90 5.31
N PHE A 137 4.57 -2.30 4.20
CA PHE A 137 4.68 -3.66 3.68
C PHE A 137 6.02 -3.95 3.01
N SER A 138 6.66 -2.95 2.40
CA SER A 138 8.04 -3.07 1.92
C SER A 138 9.00 -3.41 3.08
N ILE A 139 8.82 -2.78 4.24
CA ILE A 139 9.62 -3.05 5.44
C ILE A 139 9.29 -4.44 6.01
N LEU A 140 8.01 -4.78 6.15
CA LEU A 140 7.58 -6.10 6.65
C LEU A 140 8.11 -7.24 5.77
N ARG A 141 8.04 -7.08 4.44
CA ARG A 141 8.52 -8.05 3.45
C ARG A 141 10.04 -8.17 3.47
N SER A 142 10.77 -7.05 3.50
CA SER A 142 12.24 -7.07 3.53
C SER A 142 12.82 -7.67 4.81
N LYS A 143 12.08 -7.62 5.92
CA LYS A 143 12.45 -8.21 7.21
C LYS A 143 11.82 -9.59 7.47
N ASN A 144 11.12 -10.18 6.49
CA ASN A 144 10.38 -11.44 6.63
C ASN A 144 9.51 -11.50 7.90
N LEU A 145 8.91 -10.37 8.29
CA LEU A 145 8.18 -10.28 9.55
C LEU A 145 6.75 -10.76 9.36
N ALA A 146 6.44 -11.95 9.89
CA ALA A 146 5.07 -12.45 9.99
C ALA A 146 4.38 -11.85 11.22
N LEU A 147 3.18 -11.30 11.03
CA LEU A 147 2.38 -10.70 12.11
C LEU A 147 1.30 -11.67 12.58
N ARG A 148 1.01 -11.67 13.88
CA ARG A 148 -0.04 -12.52 14.46
C ARG A 148 -1.43 -12.16 13.95
N GLU A 149 -2.22 -13.20 13.67
CA GLU A 149 -3.65 -13.10 13.36
C GLU A 149 -3.95 -12.10 12.21
N ASN A 150 -5.05 -11.35 12.32
CA ASN A 150 -5.51 -10.41 11.29
C ASN A 150 -4.81 -9.03 11.33
N LEU A 151 -3.67 -8.89 12.01
CA LEU A 151 -2.95 -7.61 12.09
C LEU A 151 -2.51 -7.10 10.72
N ARG A 152 -1.90 -7.98 9.90
CA ARG A 152 -1.47 -7.62 8.56
C ARG A 152 -2.65 -7.19 7.67
N PRO A 153 -3.73 -7.99 7.52
CA PRO A 153 -4.94 -7.54 6.82
C PRO A 153 -5.52 -6.23 7.36
N THR A 154 -5.47 -6.01 8.68
CA THR A 154 -5.97 -4.77 9.31
C THR A 154 -5.17 -3.56 8.86
N LEU A 155 -3.84 -3.68 8.85
CA LEU A 155 -2.94 -2.63 8.38
C LEU A 155 -3.07 -2.40 6.87
N GLU A 156 -3.22 -3.46 6.07
CA GLU A 156 -3.41 -3.37 4.62
C GLU A 156 -4.70 -2.62 4.29
N PHE A 157 -5.79 -2.98 4.95
CA PHE A 157 -7.08 -2.33 4.76
C PHE A 157 -7.10 -0.90 5.31
N GLU A 158 -6.54 -0.67 6.50
CA GLU A 158 -6.49 0.66 7.12
C GLU A 158 -5.69 1.65 6.27
N SER A 159 -4.49 1.26 5.85
CA SER A 159 -3.63 2.12 5.03
C SER A 159 -4.16 2.29 3.59
N GLY A 160 -4.78 1.26 2.99
CA GLY A 160 -5.40 1.39 1.67
C GLY A 160 -6.67 2.26 1.65
N SER A 161 -7.46 2.24 2.73
CA SER A 161 -8.72 2.99 2.82
C SER A 161 -8.58 4.38 3.44
N ASN A 162 -7.49 4.68 4.15
CA ASN A 162 -7.30 6.00 4.76
C ASN A 162 -6.86 7.08 3.77
N ASP A 163 -6.16 6.74 2.69
CA ASP A 163 -5.72 7.69 1.66
C ASP A 163 -6.91 8.43 1.03
N PRO A 164 -7.97 7.74 0.57
CA PRO A 164 -9.18 8.42 0.12
C PRO A 164 -9.84 9.30 1.20
N MET A 165 -9.84 8.87 2.47
CA MET A 165 -10.42 9.65 3.57
C MET A 165 -9.62 10.93 3.83
N ALA A 166 -8.29 10.81 3.90
CA ALA A 166 -7.39 11.94 4.13
C ALA A 166 -7.45 12.94 2.97
N TYR A 167 -7.60 12.45 1.73
CA TYR A 167 -7.86 13.29 0.57
C TYR A 167 -9.12 14.14 0.74
N VAL A 168 -10.27 13.53 1.09
CA VAL A 168 -11.52 14.28 1.30
C VAL A 168 -11.37 15.32 2.40
N MET A 169 -10.73 14.95 3.52
CA MET A 169 -10.49 15.88 4.62
C MET A 169 -9.56 17.03 4.22
N THR A 170 -8.55 16.75 3.41
CA THR A 170 -7.62 17.76 2.87
C THR A 170 -8.36 18.76 1.99
N ILE A 171 -9.15 18.29 1.03
CA ILE A 171 -9.91 19.17 0.14
C ILE A 171 -10.96 19.96 0.92
N ALA A 172 -11.67 19.31 1.85
CA ALA A 172 -12.66 19.98 2.70
C ALA A 172 -12.04 21.11 3.54
N CYS A 173 -10.92 20.85 4.22
CA CYS A 173 -10.21 21.88 4.97
C CYS A 173 -9.63 22.97 4.07
N LEU A 174 -9.15 22.62 2.86
CA LEU A 174 -8.65 23.59 1.91
C LEU A 174 -9.76 24.55 1.46
N THR A 175 -10.96 24.03 1.20
CA THR A 175 -12.12 24.87 0.86
C THR A 175 -12.43 25.87 1.97
N LEU A 176 -12.33 25.48 3.25
CA LEU A 176 -12.53 26.40 4.38
C LEU A 176 -11.41 27.44 4.54
N VAL A 177 -10.17 27.10 4.15
CA VAL A 177 -9.07 28.06 4.13
C VAL A 177 -9.32 29.14 3.08
N ILE A 178 -9.84 28.74 1.91
CA ILE A 178 -10.13 29.66 0.78
C ILE A 178 -11.41 30.46 1.05
N ASN A 179 -12.48 29.80 1.49
CA ASN A 179 -13.80 30.37 1.74
C ASN A 179 -14.08 30.41 3.25
N GLN A 180 -13.51 31.41 3.93
CA GLN A 180 -13.61 31.52 5.39
C GLN A 180 -15.03 31.81 5.89
N ASP A 181 -15.91 32.29 5.02
CA ASP A 181 -17.33 32.55 5.32
C ASP A 181 -18.17 31.28 5.44
N GLU A 182 -17.66 30.14 4.94
CA GLU A 182 -18.31 28.86 5.11
C GLU A 182 -18.01 28.26 6.49
N GLY A 183 -19.05 27.90 7.23
CA GLY A 183 -18.90 27.22 8.52
C GLY A 183 -18.53 25.74 8.36
N LEU A 184 -17.97 25.13 9.41
CA LEU A 184 -17.62 23.70 9.48
C LEU A 184 -18.76 22.74 9.09
N LEU A 185 -20.01 23.18 9.18
CA LEU A 185 -21.20 22.43 8.77
C LEU A 185 -21.27 22.19 7.25
N SER A 186 -20.63 23.02 6.41
CA SER A 186 -20.59 22.83 4.95
C SER A 186 -19.73 21.62 4.54
N ILE A 187 -18.82 21.16 5.40
CA ILE A 187 -17.99 19.96 5.15
C ILE A 187 -18.84 18.70 5.13
N ILE A 188 -19.85 18.58 5.99
CA ILE A 188 -20.62 17.34 6.17
C ILE A 188 -21.29 16.89 4.85
N PRO A 189 -22.06 17.73 4.14
CA PRO A 189 -22.66 17.33 2.87
C PRO A 189 -21.60 17.02 1.80
N PHE A 190 -20.53 17.80 1.71
CA PHE A 190 -19.42 17.54 0.79
C PHE A 190 -18.75 16.19 1.05
N PHE A 191 -18.47 15.89 2.32
CA PHE A 191 -17.92 14.63 2.78
C PHE A 191 -18.81 13.45 2.40
N LEU A 192 -20.11 13.54 2.71
CA LEU A 192 -21.07 12.49 2.38
C LEU A 192 -21.18 12.27 0.87
N GLN A 193 -21.22 13.36 0.08
CA GLN A 193 -21.24 13.27 -1.38
C GLN A 193 -20.01 12.53 -1.91
N GLN A 194 -18.80 12.93 -1.48
CA GLN A 194 -17.55 12.33 -1.90
C GLN A 194 -17.48 10.83 -1.59
N MET A 195 -17.87 10.45 -0.37
CA MET A 195 -17.84 9.05 0.10
C MET A 195 -18.91 8.18 -0.57
N VAL A 196 -20.16 8.67 -0.67
CA VAL A 196 -21.27 7.92 -1.25
C VAL A 196 -21.06 7.75 -2.76
N LEU A 197 -20.76 8.83 -3.48
CA LEU A 197 -20.53 8.76 -4.93
C LEU A 197 -19.27 7.94 -5.24
N GLY A 198 -18.18 8.14 -4.49
CA GLY A 198 -16.96 7.32 -4.64
C GLY A 198 -17.22 5.84 -4.39
N GLY A 199 -17.97 5.50 -3.35
CA GLY A 199 -18.36 4.12 -3.04
C GLY A 199 -19.24 3.47 -4.09
N LEU A 200 -20.31 4.16 -4.50
CA LEU A 200 -21.25 3.66 -5.52
C LEU A 200 -20.57 3.53 -6.89
N ALA A 201 -19.80 4.54 -7.29
CA ALA A 201 -19.06 4.52 -8.56
C ALA A 201 -18.01 3.40 -8.55
N GLY A 202 -17.24 3.22 -7.47
CA GLY A 202 -16.26 2.14 -7.35
C GLY A 202 -16.87 0.75 -7.51
N LEU A 203 -18.01 0.48 -6.86
CA LEU A 203 -18.72 -0.80 -7.03
C LEU A 203 -19.34 -0.94 -8.42
N GLY A 204 -19.91 0.14 -8.97
CA GLY A 204 -20.51 0.17 -10.30
C GLY A 204 -19.48 -0.12 -11.40
N PHE A 205 -18.38 0.63 -11.40
CA PHE A 205 -17.26 0.42 -12.31
C PHE A 205 -16.54 -0.91 -12.08
N GLY A 206 -16.44 -1.41 -10.85
CA GLY A 206 -15.91 -2.75 -10.60
C GLY A 206 -16.73 -3.86 -11.27
N LYS A 207 -18.06 -3.80 -11.13
CA LYS A 207 -18.98 -4.74 -11.80
C LYS A 207 -18.90 -4.61 -13.33
N LEU A 208 -18.91 -3.38 -13.84
CA LEU A 208 -18.80 -3.12 -15.27
C LEU A 208 -17.47 -3.62 -15.84
N SER A 209 -16.35 -3.32 -15.17
CA SER A 209 -15.01 -3.76 -15.54
C SER A 209 -14.93 -5.28 -15.64
N LYS A 210 -15.46 -6.02 -14.65
CA LYS A 210 -15.53 -7.50 -14.71
C LYS A 210 -16.21 -7.97 -15.99
N ILE A 211 -17.36 -7.38 -16.33
CA ILE A 211 -18.13 -7.76 -17.52
C ILE A 211 -17.33 -7.47 -18.79
N VAL A 212 -16.71 -6.30 -18.87
CA VAL A 212 -15.88 -5.90 -20.02
C VAL A 212 -14.71 -6.86 -20.18
N ILE A 213 -13.93 -7.08 -19.12
CA ILE A 213 -12.74 -7.96 -19.13
C ILE A 213 -13.10 -9.39 -19.54
N ASN A 214 -14.19 -9.95 -19.02
CA ASN A 214 -14.54 -11.34 -19.29
C ASN A 214 -15.27 -11.54 -20.62
N LYS A 215 -15.83 -10.49 -21.22
CA LYS A 215 -16.52 -10.58 -22.53
C LYS A 215 -15.65 -10.15 -23.70
N ILE A 216 -14.70 -9.25 -23.47
CA ILE A 216 -13.82 -8.75 -24.53
C ILE A 216 -12.84 -9.86 -24.94
N ARG A 217 -12.94 -10.32 -26.19
CA ARG A 217 -12.03 -11.33 -26.73
C ARG A 217 -10.86 -10.61 -27.38
N LEU A 218 -9.84 -10.33 -26.58
CA LEU A 218 -8.59 -9.74 -27.09
C LEU A 218 -7.72 -10.85 -27.69
N GLY A 219 -7.11 -10.58 -28.85
CA GLY A 219 -6.24 -11.54 -29.55
C GLY A 219 -4.87 -11.75 -28.90
N PHE A 220 -4.48 -10.89 -27.95
CA PHE A 220 -3.21 -10.96 -27.23
C PHE A 220 -3.41 -10.78 -25.73
N ASP A 221 -2.85 -11.69 -24.93
CA ASP A 221 -2.99 -11.70 -23.46
C ASP A 221 -2.42 -10.44 -22.80
N GLY A 222 -1.35 -9.87 -23.39
CA GLY A 222 -0.73 -8.63 -22.92
C GLY A 222 -1.64 -7.39 -22.99
N LEU A 223 -2.75 -7.45 -23.74
CA LEU A 223 -3.71 -6.34 -23.80
C LEU A 223 -4.65 -6.29 -22.59
N TYR A 224 -4.78 -7.37 -21.81
CA TYR A 224 -5.65 -7.38 -20.62
C TYR A 224 -5.15 -6.43 -19.51
N PRO A 225 -3.86 -6.42 -19.15
CA PRO A 225 -3.30 -5.40 -18.26
C PRO A 225 -3.50 -3.97 -18.78
N VAL A 226 -3.36 -3.74 -20.09
CA VAL A 226 -3.59 -2.42 -20.71
C VAL A 226 -5.05 -2.00 -20.61
N LEU A 227 -5.98 -2.92 -20.87
CA LEU A 227 -7.42 -2.69 -20.68
C LEU A 227 -7.72 -2.30 -19.22
N MET A 228 -7.11 -2.99 -18.26
CA MET A 228 -7.25 -2.63 -16.84
C MET A 228 -6.79 -1.21 -16.55
N ILE A 229 -5.71 -0.73 -17.20
CA ILE A 229 -5.21 0.64 -17.00
C ILE A 229 -6.24 1.65 -17.50
N ALA A 230 -6.83 1.39 -18.67
CA ALA A 230 -7.90 2.22 -19.20
C ALA A 230 -9.12 2.24 -18.25
N LEU A 231 -9.55 1.07 -17.75
CA LEU A 231 -10.69 0.97 -16.82
C LEU A 231 -10.41 1.66 -15.48
N MET A 232 -9.17 1.56 -14.97
CA MET A 232 -8.73 2.26 -13.76
C MET A 232 -8.84 3.78 -13.93
N PHE A 233 -8.28 4.34 -15.01
CA PHE A 233 -8.36 5.78 -15.27
C PHE A 233 -9.78 6.26 -15.55
N ILE A 234 -10.59 5.48 -16.27
CA ILE A 234 -12.01 5.78 -16.47
C ILE A 234 -12.72 5.83 -15.12
N THR A 235 -12.47 4.85 -14.24
CA THR A 235 -13.08 4.81 -12.90
C THR A 235 -12.74 6.06 -12.09
N PHE A 236 -11.46 6.47 -12.08
CA PHE A 236 -11.04 7.70 -11.41
C PHE A 236 -11.68 8.94 -11.99
N SER A 237 -11.43 9.21 -13.28
CA SER A 237 -11.81 10.46 -13.92
C SER A 237 -13.32 10.63 -14.04
N ALA A 238 -14.06 9.55 -14.28
CA ALA A 238 -15.52 9.63 -14.33
C ALA A 238 -16.13 9.86 -12.94
N THR A 239 -15.56 9.26 -11.89
CA THR A 239 -16.02 9.50 -10.51
C THR A 239 -15.73 10.94 -10.08
N ASP A 240 -14.51 11.42 -10.34
CA ASP A 240 -14.08 12.78 -10.03
C ASP A 240 -14.96 13.81 -10.77
N PHE A 241 -15.26 13.58 -12.05
CA PHE A 241 -16.14 14.43 -12.85
C PHE A 241 -17.57 14.58 -12.29
N VAL A 242 -18.11 13.53 -11.67
CA VAL A 242 -19.45 13.55 -11.03
C VAL A 242 -19.38 14.11 -9.60
N GLY A 243 -18.19 14.51 -9.13
CA GLY A 243 -17.97 15.08 -7.80
C GLY A 243 -17.90 14.02 -6.69
N GLY A 244 -17.52 12.78 -7.03
CA GLY A 244 -17.20 11.73 -6.07
C GLY A 244 -15.70 11.56 -5.86
N ASN A 245 -15.32 10.80 -4.84
CA ASN A 245 -13.91 10.54 -4.57
C ASN A 245 -13.33 9.49 -5.53
N GLY A 246 -12.52 9.95 -6.50
CA GLY A 246 -11.86 9.09 -7.49
C GLY A 246 -10.91 8.05 -6.89
N PHE A 247 -10.16 8.39 -5.85
CA PHE A 247 -9.25 7.44 -5.16
C PHE A 247 -10.04 6.33 -4.46
N LEU A 248 -11.15 6.69 -3.79
CA LEU A 248 -12.04 5.71 -3.15
C LEU A 248 -12.66 4.78 -4.18
N ALA A 249 -13.12 5.32 -5.32
CA ALA A 249 -13.72 4.52 -6.38
C ALA A 249 -12.72 3.54 -6.99
N ILE A 250 -11.48 3.98 -7.27
CA ILE A 250 -10.40 3.10 -7.73
C ILE A 250 -10.12 1.99 -6.72
N TYR A 251 -9.98 2.32 -5.44
CA TYR A 251 -9.66 1.32 -4.41
C TYR A 251 -10.77 0.27 -4.30
N ILE A 252 -12.04 0.68 -4.23
CA ILE A 252 -13.17 -0.23 -4.15
C ILE A 252 -13.32 -1.06 -5.43
N CYS A 253 -13.13 -0.45 -6.60
CA CYS A 253 -13.14 -1.14 -7.89
C CYS A 253 -12.06 -2.24 -7.93
N ALA A 254 -10.84 -1.91 -7.49
CA ALA A 254 -9.72 -2.84 -7.43
C ALA A 254 -9.97 -3.98 -6.43
N VAL A 255 -10.41 -3.68 -5.20
CA VAL A 255 -10.78 -4.70 -4.20
C VAL A 255 -11.86 -5.62 -4.75
N TYR A 256 -12.88 -5.08 -5.41
CA TYR A 256 -13.90 -5.91 -6.04
C TYR A 256 -13.28 -6.83 -7.11
N LEU A 257 -12.53 -6.29 -8.06
CA LEU A 257 -11.93 -7.02 -9.18
C LEU A 257 -10.91 -8.08 -8.73
N GLY A 258 -10.07 -7.76 -7.74
CA GLY A 258 -9.10 -8.69 -7.13
C GLY A 258 -9.76 -9.95 -6.55
N ASN A 259 -11.03 -9.86 -6.19
CA ASN A 259 -11.82 -10.97 -5.66
C ASN A 259 -12.76 -11.64 -6.67
N GLN A 260 -12.66 -11.29 -7.95
CA GLN A 260 -13.40 -11.96 -9.03
C GLN A 260 -12.52 -12.94 -9.81
N ASP A 261 -13.18 -13.85 -10.53
CA ASP A 261 -12.58 -14.62 -11.60
C ASP A 261 -12.47 -13.74 -12.84
N LEU A 262 -11.23 -13.42 -13.21
CA LEU A 262 -10.88 -12.60 -14.37
C LEU A 262 -10.04 -13.42 -15.36
N ILE A 263 -10.28 -13.20 -16.64
CA ILE A 263 -9.41 -13.73 -17.69
C ILE A 263 -8.00 -13.13 -17.51
N HIS A 264 -6.96 -13.97 -17.56
CA HIS A 264 -5.56 -13.60 -17.34
C HIS A 264 -5.24 -12.89 -16.00
N LYS A 265 -6.03 -13.16 -14.94
CA LYS A 265 -5.87 -12.55 -13.60
C LYS A 265 -4.42 -12.51 -13.09
N LYS A 266 -3.69 -13.63 -13.19
CA LYS A 266 -2.31 -13.74 -12.68
C LYS A 266 -1.36 -12.77 -13.40
N THR A 267 -1.48 -12.67 -14.73
CA THR A 267 -0.69 -11.74 -15.55
C THR A 267 -1.01 -10.29 -15.18
N ILE A 268 -2.30 -9.98 -14.98
CA ILE A 268 -2.75 -8.66 -14.53
C ILE A 268 -2.11 -8.31 -13.18
N ILE A 269 -2.27 -9.16 -12.16
CA ILE A 269 -1.73 -8.89 -10.81
C ILE A 269 -0.21 -8.68 -10.86
N ARG A 270 0.54 -9.57 -11.55
CA ARG A 270 2.01 -9.45 -11.66
C ARG A 270 2.45 -8.17 -12.37
N MET A 271 1.77 -7.76 -13.44
CA MET A 271 2.09 -6.50 -14.13
C MET A 271 1.77 -5.29 -13.25
N TYR A 272 0.65 -5.31 -12.53
CA TYR A 272 0.27 -4.21 -11.65
C TYR A 272 1.21 -4.06 -10.44
N ASP A 273 1.71 -5.15 -9.85
CA ASP A 273 2.74 -5.09 -8.80
C ASP A 273 4.01 -4.40 -9.33
N GLY A 274 4.47 -4.78 -10.53
CA GLY A 274 5.61 -4.12 -11.20
C GLY A 274 5.37 -2.63 -11.50
N LEU A 275 4.17 -2.28 -11.99
CA LEU A 275 3.79 -0.89 -12.27
C LEU A 275 3.66 -0.05 -10.99
N ALA A 276 3.14 -0.63 -9.91
CA ALA A 276 3.05 0.03 -8.61
C ALA A 276 4.45 0.35 -8.05
N TRP A 277 5.40 -0.58 -8.15
CA TRP A 277 6.80 -0.32 -7.80
C TRP A 277 7.43 0.78 -8.65
N LEU A 278 7.22 0.75 -9.96
CA LEU A 278 7.69 1.80 -10.86
C LEU A 278 7.11 3.15 -10.43
N MET A 279 5.80 3.22 -10.19
CA MET A 279 5.12 4.43 -9.78
C MET A 279 5.55 4.93 -8.40
N GLN A 280 5.89 4.05 -7.46
CA GLN A 280 6.50 4.46 -6.18
C GLN A 280 7.87 5.11 -6.40
N ILE A 281 8.73 4.52 -7.23
CA ILE A 281 10.05 5.10 -7.54
C ILE A 281 9.89 6.46 -8.19
N VAL A 282 9.05 6.57 -9.23
CA VAL A 282 8.77 7.83 -9.94
C VAL A 282 8.20 8.87 -8.99
N LEU A 283 7.26 8.49 -8.14
CA LEU A 283 6.64 9.37 -7.15
C LEU A 283 7.67 9.93 -6.16
N PHE A 284 8.43 9.08 -5.48
CA PHE A 284 9.40 9.53 -4.49
C PHE A 284 10.55 10.31 -5.11
N LEU A 285 11.02 9.96 -6.31
CA LEU A 285 12.02 10.75 -7.03
C LEU A 285 11.48 12.15 -7.36
N THR A 286 10.26 12.23 -7.91
CA THR A 286 9.63 13.52 -8.26
C THR A 286 9.41 14.39 -7.03
N LEU A 287 8.96 13.81 -5.91
CA LEU A 287 8.80 14.53 -4.66
C LEU A 287 10.15 14.98 -4.08
N GLY A 288 11.20 14.18 -4.22
CA GLY A 288 12.56 14.57 -3.81
C GLY A 288 13.10 15.73 -4.65
N LEU A 289 12.82 15.75 -5.94
CA LEU A 289 13.18 16.85 -6.86
C LEU A 289 12.43 18.14 -6.53
N LEU A 290 11.15 18.05 -6.10
CA LEU A 290 10.30 19.20 -5.80
C LEU A 290 10.75 19.97 -4.55
N VAL A 291 11.47 19.29 -3.66
CA VAL A 291 11.81 19.82 -2.34
C VAL A 291 13.10 20.60 -2.38
N PHE A 292 13.12 21.72 -1.66
CA PHE A 292 14.29 22.54 -1.40
C PHE A 292 14.77 22.31 0.04
N PRO A 293 15.79 21.45 0.28
CA PRO A 293 16.41 21.25 1.59
C PRO A 293 16.69 22.53 2.38
N THR A 294 17.13 23.59 1.71
CA THR A 294 17.42 24.89 2.34
C THR A 294 16.19 25.53 2.98
N ARG A 295 14.99 25.32 2.42
CA ARG A 295 13.71 25.83 2.95
C ARG A 295 13.15 24.97 4.09
N ILE A 296 13.69 23.76 4.30
CA ILE A 296 13.28 22.86 5.39
C ILE A 296 14.05 23.17 6.68
N LEU A 297 15.32 23.55 6.59
CA LEU A 297 16.17 23.84 7.76
C LEU A 297 15.51 24.79 8.77
N PRO A 298 14.86 25.90 8.37
CA PRO A 298 14.21 26.82 9.31
C PRO A 298 13.00 26.21 10.03
N VAL A 299 12.30 25.26 9.42
CA VAL A 299 11.09 24.64 10.00
C VAL A 299 11.39 23.36 10.79
N MET A 300 12.65 22.92 10.87
CA MET A 300 13.02 21.67 11.55
C MET A 300 12.57 21.61 13.01
N GLY A 301 12.73 22.69 13.78
CA GLY A 301 12.35 22.70 15.20
C GLY A 301 10.86 22.43 15.40
N ILE A 302 10.02 23.17 14.68
CA ILE A 302 8.56 23.01 14.68
C ILE A 302 8.18 21.64 14.10
N GLY A 303 8.83 21.22 12.99
CA GLY A 303 8.59 19.93 12.34
C GLY A 303 8.88 18.72 13.24
N ILE A 304 9.96 18.75 14.03
CA ILE A 304 10.28 17.70 15.01
C ILE A 304 9.18 17.62 16.07
N LEU A 305 8.76 18.76 16.61
CA LEU A 305 7.78 18.84 17.67
C LEU A 305 6.39 18.34 17.20
N ILE A 306 5.96 18.75 15.99
CA ILE A 306 4.72 18.25 15.37
C ILE A 306 4.82 16.74 15.06
N SER A 307 5.95 16.28 14.51
CA SER A 307 6.17 14.87 14.18
C SER A 307 6.14 13.97 15.43
N LEU A 308 6.82 14.37 16.50
CA LEU A 308 6.82 13.64 17.77
C LEU A 308 5.41 13.61 18.38
N PHE A 309 4.70 14.73 18.38
CA PHE A 309 3.31 14.76 18.86
C PHE A 309 2.40 13.84 18.04
N LEU A 310 2.54 13.85 16.71
CA LEU A 310 1.79 12.95 15.84
C LEU A 310 2.03 11.48 16.17
N ILE A 311 3.29 11.09 16.31
CA ILE A 311 3.72 9.70 16.53
C ILE A 311 3.35 9.22 17.94
N LEU A 312 3.58 10.04 18.97
CA LEU A 312 3.45 9.63 20.37
C LEU A 312 2.07 9.92 20.96
N VAL A 313 1.32 10.87 20.41
CA VAL A 313 0.04 11.32 20.99
C VAL A 313 -1.10 11.20 19.99
N ALA A 314 -1.09 11.96 18.90
CA ALA A 314 -2.26 12.09 18.02
C ALA A 314 -2.69 10.74 17.43
N ARG A 315 -1.74 9.96 16.90
CA ARG A 315 -2.01 8.66 16.30
C ARG A 315 -2.41 7.60 17.36
N PRO A 316 -1.70 7.42 18.49
CA PRO A 316 -2.16 6.55 19.57
C PRO A 316 -3.54 6.88 20.10
N VAL A 317 -3.85 8.15 20.33
CA VAL A 317 -5.18 8.59 20.79
C VAL A 317 -6.25 8.26 19.74
N GLY A 318 -6.01 8.61 18.47
CA GLY A 318 -6.93 8.30 17.37
C GLY A 318 -7.21 6.81 17.24
N VAL A 319 -6.18 5.96 17.29
CA VAL A 319 -6.33 4.50 17.19
C VAL A 319 -7.02 3.89 18.41
N LEU A 320 -6.66 4.33 19.62
CA LEU A 320 -7.24 3.78 20.86
C LEU A 320 -8.72 4.12 20.99
N ILE A 321 -9.12 5.35 20.65
CA ILE A 321 -10.52 5.79 20.66
C ILE A 321 -11.30 5.04 19.57
N SER A 322 -10.78 4.99 18.33
CA SER A 322 -11.48 4.29 17.23
C SER A 322 -11.65 2.80 17.50
N LEU A 323 -10.72 2.17 18.22
CA LEU A 323 -10.78 0.76 18.55
C LEU A 323 -11.43 0.45 19.91
N ILE A 324 -11.93 1.45 20.65
CA ILE A 324 -12.41 1.25 22.03
C ILE A 324 -13.57 0.24 22.10
N PHE A 325 -14.48 0.29 21.13
CA PHE A 325 -15.66 -0.56 21.05
C PHE A 325 -15.38 -1.98 20.55
N PHE A 326 -14.15 -2.27 20.10
CA PHE A 326 -13.77 -3.55 19.52
C PHE A 326 -12.96 -4.40 20.50
N ARG A 327 -13.21 -5.71 20.54
CA ARG A 327 -12.52 -6.67 21.44
C ARG A 327 -11.11 -6.99 20.94
N MET A 328 -10.19 -6.03 21.04
CA MET A 328 -8.79 -6.16 20.62
C MET A 328 -7.82 -5.94 21.79
N LYS A 329 -6.83 -6.83 21.94
CA LYS A 329 -5.78 -6.71 22.96
C LYS A 329 -5.00 -5.40 22.82
N LEU A 330 -4.67 -4.77 23.94
CA LEU A 330 -4.03 -3.45 23.98
C LEU A 330 -2.68 -3.41 23.24
N ARG A 331 -1.88 -4.48 23.34
CA ARG A 331 -0.60 -4.60 22.60
C ARG A 331 -0.77 -4.46 21.09
N ARG A 332 -1.89 -4.95 20.54
CA ARG A 332 -2.20 -4.84 19.11
C ARG A 332 -2.62 -3.44 18.73
N ARG A 333 -3.44 -2.80 19.56
CA ARG A 333 -3.85 -1.41 19.35
C ARG A 333 -2.63 -0.48 19.34
N PHE A 334 -1.69 -0.67 20.26
CA PHE A 334 -0.43 0.06 20.26
C PHE A 334 0.43 -0.21 19.03
N TYR A 335 0.48 -1.46 18.57
CA TYR A 335 1.20 -1.77 17.34
C TYR A 335 0.57 -1.10 16.10
N ILE A 336 -0.76 -1.12 15.97
CA ILE A 336 -1.49 -0.41 14.90
C ILE A 336 -1.24 1.10 14.97
N ALA A 337 -1.21 1.67 16.18
CA ALA A 337 -0.85 3.07 16.37
C ALA A 337 0.59 3.36 15.92
N TRP A 338 1.53 2.49 16.26
CA TRP A 338 2.95 2.66 15.94
C TRP A 338 3.24 2.53 14.44
N VAL A 339 2.54 1.65 13.73
CA VAL A 339 2.76 1.36 12.31
C VAL A 339 2.21 2.46 11.38
N GLY A 340 1.65 3.55 11.92
CA GLY A 340 1.13 4.69 11.15
C GLY A 340 2.21 5.55 10.46
N LEU A 341 2.97 4.95 9.55
CA LEU A 341 4.01 5.55 8.72
C LEU A 341 3.41 6.58 7.77
N ARG A 342 3.97 7.78 7.72
CA ARG A 342 3.56 8.86 6.79
C ARG A 342 4.46 8.83 5.56
N GLY A 343 3.92 8.47 4.41
CA GLY A 343 4.72 8.32 3.19
C GLY A 343 4.44 9.38 2.14
N ALA A 344 4.26 8.94 0.90
CA ALA A 344 4.17 9.84 -0.25
C ALA A 344 2.82 10.54 -0.40
N ALA A 345 1.71 9.89 -0.04
CA ALA A 345 0.37 10.46 -0.21
C ALA A 345 0.20 11.82 0.49
N PRO A 346 0.61 12.02 1.76
CA PRO A 346 0.62 13.35 2.39
C PRO A 346 1.40 14.41 1.61
N ILE A 347 2.57 14.06 1.05
CA ILE A 347 3.40 15.01 0.30
C ILE A 347 2.70 15.41 -1.01
N VAL A 348 2.05 14.46 -1.70
CA VAL A 348 1.21 14.75 -2.87
C VAL A 348 0.04 15.65 -2.46
N PHE A 349 -0.63 15.36 -1.35
CA PHE A 349 -1.75 16.18 -0.87
C PHE A 349 -1.33 17.59 -0.47
N ALA A 350 -0.11 17.79 0.01
CA ALA A 350 0.45 19.12 0.27
C ALA A 350 0.67 19.97 -1.00
N THR A 351 0.62 19.39 -2.20
CA THR A 351 0.65 20.17 -3.44
C THR A 351 -0.66 20.90 -3.75
N TYR A 352 -1.79 20.45 -3.19
CA TYR A 352 -3.09 21.13 -3.36
C TYR A 352 -3.10 22.55 -2.79
N PRO A 353 -2.69 22.80 -1.52
CA PRO A 353 -2.59 24.18 -1.02
C PRO A 353 -1.55 25.01 -1.78
N LEU A 354 -0.44 24.42 -2.23
CA LEU A 354 0.56 25.12 -3.06
C LEU A 354 -0.05 25.63 -4.37
N LEU A 355 -0.89 24.82 -5.02
CA LEU A 355 -1.56 25.20 -6.26
C LEU A 355 -2.74 26.14 -6.04
N ALA A 356 -3.41 26.05 -4.89
CA ALA A 356 -4.44 27.00 -4.49
C ALA A 356 -3.87 28.38 -4.13
N GLY A 357 -2.56 28.51 -3.94
CA GLY A 357 -1.89 29.78 -3.68
C GLY A 357 -2.18 30.37 -2.30
N ILE A 358 -2.46 29.54 -1.30
CA ILE A 358 -2.69 30.02 0.07
C ILE A 358 -1.39 30.57 0.68
N ASP A 359 -1.49 31.63 1.49
CA ASP A 359 -0.32 32.40 1.97
C ASP A 359 0.77 31.54 2.62
N LYS A 360 0.38 30.55 3.44
CA LYS A 360 1.33 29.66 4.14
C LYS A 360 1.53 28.31 3.47
N ALA A 361 1.16 28.15 2.21
CA ALA A 361 1.25 26.86 1.49
C ALA A 361 2.66 26.26 1.51
N GLY A 362 3.69 27.09 1.31
CA GLY A 362 5.09 26.64 1.35
C GLY A 362 5.51 26.09 2.70
N MET A 363 5.05 26.72 3.79
CA MET A 363 5.34 26.27 5.15
C MET A 363 4.62 24.94 5.45
N ILE A 364 3.35 24.81 5.06
CA ILE A 364 2.59 23.56 5.20
C ILE A 364 3.30 22.43 4.43
N PHE A 365 3.70 22.67 3.18
CA PHE A 365 4.41 21.69 2.38
C PHE A 365 5.72 21.23 3.04
N ASN A 366 6.55 22.16 3.50
CA ASN A 366 7.83 21.83 4.14
C ASN A 366 7.63 21.07 5.46
N ILE A 367 6.63 21.44 6.27
CA ILE A 367 6.29 20.73 7.51
C ILE A 367 5.80 19.32 7.21
N VAL A 368 4.86 19.16 6.28
CA VAL A 368 4.32 17.85 5.87
C VAL A 368 5.45 16.95 5.38
N PHE A 369 6.30 17.48 4.50
CA PHE A 369 7.46 16.75 4.00
C PHE A 369 8.38 16.28 5.13
N PHE A 370 8.71 17.18 6.05
CA PHE A 370 9.57 16.87 7.19
C PHE A 370 8.95 15.78 8.09
N ILE A 371 7.64 15.85 8.33
CA ILE A 371 6.91 14.84 9.10
C ILE A 371 6.95 13.50 8.38
N SER A 372 6.70 13.44 7.07
CA SER A 372 6.79 12.20 6.29
C SER A 372 8.17 11.56 6.38
N VAL A 373 9.24 12.34 6.18
CA VAL A 373 10.62 11.84 6.28
C VAL A 373 10.92 11.34 7.69
N THR A 374 10.59 12.12 8.71
CA THR A 374 10.86 11.78 10.12
C THR A 374 10.06 10.56 10.56
N SER A 375 8.79 10.45 10.15
CA SER A 375 7.94 9.29 10.41
C SER A 375 8.52 8.02 9.81
N VAL A 376 8.92 8.05 8.53
CA VAL A 376 9.49 6.87 7.87
C VAL A 376 10.86 6.50 8.46
N LEU A 377 11.68 7.48 8.84
CA LEU A 377 12.95 7.23 9.50
C LEU A 377 12.77 6.60 10.89
N ILE A 378 11.95 7.20 11.75
CA ILE A 378 11.78 6.75 13.15
C ILE A 378 10.94 5.48 13.20
N GLN A 379 9.71 5.51 12.70
CA GLN A 379 8.79 4.38 12.80
C GLN A 379 9.23 3.24 11.87
N GLY A 380 9.81 3.54 10.71
CA GLY A 380 10.16 2.51 9.72
C GLY A 380 11.34 1.65 10.18
N THR A 381 12.36 2.26 10.77
CA THR A 381 13.50 1.53 11.33
C THR A 381 13.15 0.79 12.63
N THR A 382 12.22 1.33 13.43
CA THR A 382 11.81 0.73 14.71
C THR A 382 10.67 -0.28 14.59
N LEU A 383 10.04 -0.42 13.42
CA LEU A 383 8.84 -1.25 13.20
C LEU A 383 9.04 -2.70 13.67
N SER A 384 10.11 -3.36 13.24
CA SER A 384 10.40 -4.75 13.61
C SER A 384 10.76 -4.90 15.10
N LEU A 385 11.41 -3.89 15.69
CA LEU A 385 11.78 -3.89 17.11
C LEU A 385 10.52 -3.80 17.98
N VAL A 386 9.60 -2.90 17.64
CA VAL A 386 8.35 -2.70 18.39
C VAL A 386 7.42 -3.91 18.23
N ALA A 387 7.42 -4.58 17.08
CA ALA A 387 6.69 -5.83 16.90
C ALA A 387 7.13 -6.92 17.89
N LYS A 388 8.45 -7.12 18.03
CA LYS A 388 9.06 -8.04 19.00
C LYS A 388 8.74 -7.66 20.43
N TRP A 389 8.91 -6.38 20.76
CA TRP A 389 8.66 -5.86 22.11
C TRP A 389 7.19 -6.07 22.53
N LEU A 390 6.25 -5.82 21.63
CA LEU A 390 4.83 -6.02 21.86
C LEU A 390 4.38 -7.50 21.73
N ASN A 391 5.28 -8.41 21.37
CA ASN A 391 5.02 -9.84 21.14
C ASN A 391 3.87 -10.07 20.13
N VAL A 392 3.87 -9.29 19.05
CA VAL A 392 2.88 -9.38 17.96
C VAL A 392 3.45 -10.00 16.69
N ASP A 393 4.75 -10.27 16.67
CA ASP A 393 5.40 -11.09 15.66
C ASP A 393 5.13 -12.60 15.89
N LEU A 394 5.15 -13.35 14.79
CA LEU A 394 5.15 -14.81 14.79
C LEU A 394 6.61 -15.28 14.69
N PRO A 395 6.99 -16.38 15.36
CA PRO A 395 8.29 -17.03 15.14
C PRO A 395 8.47 -17.35 13.66
N GLU A 396 9.72 -17.26 13.16
CA GLU A 396 10.12 -17.51 11.75
C GLU A 396 9.68 -18.87 11.17
N GLU A 397 9.14 -19.77 11.98
CA GLU A 397 8.66 -21.11 11.59
C GLU A 397 7.34 -21.11 10.79
N ALA A 398 6.74 -19.96 10.54
CA ALA A 398 5.55 -19.84 9.69
C ALA A 398 5.93 -19.97 8.19
N LYS A 399 6.03 -21.23 7.73
CA LYS A 399 6.05 -21.71 6.32
C LYS A 399 6.55 -20.70 5.27
N ILE A 400 7.78 -20.90 4.82
CA ILE A 400 8.22 -20.46 3.48
C ILE A 400 7.24 -21.09 2.49
N LEU A 401 6.48 -20.28 1.75
CA LEU A 401 5.67 -20.77 0.63
C LEU A 401 6.61 -21.46 -0.35
N THR A 402 6.52 -22.77 -0.42
CA THR A 402 7.27 -23.58 -1.37
C THR A 402 6.71 -23.37 -2.77
N PRO A 403 7.47 -23.66 -3.83
CA PRO A 403 6.92 -23.70 -5.20
C PRO A 403 5.67 -24.58 -5.30
N THR A 404 5.55 -25.58 -4.42
CA THR A 404 4.35 -26.42 -4.27
C THR A 404 3.15 -25.64 -3.71
N ASP A 405 3.36 -24.74 -2.75
CA ASP A 405 2.32 -23.84 -2.22
C ASP A 405 1.84 -22.82 -3.27
N GLU A 406 2.71 -22.40 -4.21
CA GLU A 406 2.32 -21.57 -5.34
C GLU A 406 1.47 -22.33 -6.38
N LEU A 407 1.86 -23.57 -6.70
CA LEU A 407 1.08 -24.48 -7.57
C LEU A 407 -0.29 -24.82 -6.97
N LEU A 408 -0.38 -24.94 -5.64
CA LEU A 408 -1.62 -25.13 -4.89
C LEU A 408 -2.63 -23.99 -5.07
N ALA A 409 -2.15 -22.75 -5.20
CA ALA A 409 -2.99 -21.59 -5.44
C ALA A 409 -3.48 -21.48 -6.91
N GLU A 410 -2.84 -22.19 -7.84
CA GLU A 410 -3.13 -22.11 -9.28
C GLU A 410 -4.37 -22.93 -9.70
N ASN A 411 -4.78 -23.95 -8.92
CA ASN A 411 -5.91 -24.81 -9.26
C ASN A 411 -6.78 -25.16 -8.04
N PRO A 412 -7.77 -24.33 -7.67
CA PRO A 412 -8.63 -24.56 -6.49
C PRO A 412 -9.61 -25.75 -6.60
N LYS A 413 -9.60 -26.49 -7.72
CA LYS A 413 -10.45 -27.69 -7.94
C LYS A 413 -9.72 -29.02 -7.72
N THR A 414 -8.41 -28.98 -7.46
CA THR A 414 -7.60 -30.16 -7.16
C THR A 414 -6.92 -29.98 -5.80
N ALA A 415 -7.28 -30.81 -4.83
CA ALA A 415 -6.57 -30.87 -3.56
C ALA A 415 -5.21 -31.53 -3.79
N MET A 416 -4.13 -30.75 -3.78
CA MET A 416 -2.77 -31.29 -3.72
C MET A 416 -2.36 -31.45 -2.25
N LYS A 417 -1.80 -32.60 -1.86
CA LYS A 417 -1.29 -32.82 -0.50
C LYS A 417 0.07 -33.49 -0.55
N GLU A 418 1.02 -32.90 0.16
CA GLU A 418 2.29 -33.53 0.46
C GLU A 418 2.09 -34.53 1.62
N ILE A 419 2.45 -35.79 1.38
CA ILE A 419 2.36 -36.87 2.36
C ILE A 419 3.76 -37.43 2.57
N GLU A 420 4.32 -37.18 3.75
CA GLU A 420 5.60 -37.76 4.14
C GLU A 420 5.41 -39.22 4.58
N ILE A 421 6.15 -40.12 3.95
CA ILE A 421 6.09 -41.56 4.22
C ILE A 421 7.05 -41.89 5.35
N THR A 422 6.49 -42.03 6.55
CA THR A 422 7.23 -42.56 7.70
C THR A 422 7.61 -44.03 7.47
N ALA A 423 8.69 -44.50 8.10
CA ALA A 423 9.19 -45.87 7.94
C ALA A 423 8.19 -46.99 8.31
N GLN A 424 7.13 -46.67 9.03
CA GLN A 424 6.07 -47.60 9.46
C GLN A 424 4.81 -47.51 8.58
N CYS A 425 4.83 -46.70 7.52
CA CYS A 425 3.67 -46.49 6.66
C CYS A 425 3.39 -47.73 5.80
N TYR A 426 2.12 -48.11 5.66
CA TYR A 426 1.67 -49.23 4.82
C TYR A 426 2.14 -49.15 3.36
N ALA A 427 2.39 -47.93 2.87
CA ALA A 427 2.85 -47.69 1.51
C ALA A 427 4.31 -48.13 1.27
N VAL A 428 5.12 -48.25 2.33
CA VAL A 428 6.54 -48.61 2.22
C VAL A 428 6.69 -49.98 1.56
N ASP A 429 7.65 -50.06 0.64
CA ASP A 429 7.98 -51.24 -0.16
C ASP A 429 6.89 -51.75 -1.13
N LYS A 430 5.78 -51.03 -1.28
CA LYS A 430 4.74 -51.34 -2.26
C LYS A 430 4.94 -50.57 -3.56
N LYS A 431 4.51 -51.17 -4.67
CA LYS A 431 4.39 -50.45 -5.94
C LYS A 431 3.16 -49.54 -5.93
N VAL A 432 3.19 -48.44 -6.68
CA VAL A 432 2.04 -47.52 -6.76
C VAL A 432 0.74 -48.23 -7.14
N VAL A 433 0.77 -49.21 -8.05
CA VAL A 433 -0.42 -50.01 -8.41
C VAL A 433 -0.97 -50.88 -7.28
N GLU A 434 -0.12 -51.28 -6.33
CA GLU A 434 -0.48 -52.14 -5.19
C GLU A 434 -1.09 -51.34 -4.03
N LEU A 435 -0.98 -50.00 -4.08
CA LEU A 435 -1.53 -49.12 -3.04
C LEU A 435 -3.07 -49.05 -3.08
N GLY A 436 -3.71 -49.45 -4.18
CA GLY A 436 -5.15 -49.31 -4.35
C GLY A 436 -5.61 -47.85 -4.28
N PHE A 437 -4.81 -46.95 -4.87
CA PHE A 437 -5.02 -45.51 -4.77
C PHE A 437 -6.39 -45.10 -5.34
N PRO A 438 -7.11 -44.12 -4.74
CA PRO A 438 -8.43 -43.72 -5.20
C PRO A 438 -8.40 -43.30 -6.68
N LYS A 439 -9.44 -43.65 -7.44
CA LYS A 439 -9.52 -43.33 -8.89
C LYS A 439 -9.50 -41.83 -9.20
N ASN A 440 -9.90 -41.01 -8.23
CA ASN A 440 -9.95 -39.56 -8.35
C ASN A 440 -8.68 -38.88 -7.80
N ALA A 441 -7.63 -39.67 -7.49
CA ALA A 441 -6.37 -39.17 -6.98
C ALA A 441 -5.18 -39.79 -7.72
N ILE A 442 -4.16 -38.98 -7.97
CA ILE A 442 -2.91 -39.38 -8.63
C ILE A 442 -1.71 -38.94 -7.79
N ILE A 443 -0.67 -39.77 -7.75
CA ILE A 443 0.63 -39.34 -7.21
C ILE A 443 1.35 -38.64 -8.36
N ALA A 444 1.45 -37.32 -8.31
CA ALA A 444 2.03 -36.51 -9.37
C ALA A 444 3.57 -36.63 -9.40
N MET A 445 4.19 -36.62 -8.22
CA MET A 445 5.63 -36.68 -8.03
C MET A 445 5.98 -37.33 -6.69
N ILE A 446 7.17 -37.92 -6.61
CA ILE A 446 7.79 -38.41 -5.38
C ILE A 446 9.08 -37.61 -5.16
N LYS A 447 9.19 -36.93 -4.03
CA LYS A 447 10.44 -36.30 -3.61
C LYS A 447 11.24 -37.29 -2.78
N ARG A 448 12.40 -37.69 -3.29
CA ARG A 448 13.31 -38.66 -2.68
C ARG A 448 14.72 -38.09 -2.61
N ASN A 449 15.28 -37.99 -1.40
CA ASN A 449 16.63 -37.46 -1.17
C ASN A 449 16.91 -36.10 -1.86
N GLY A 450 15.89 -35.24 -1.93
CA GLY A 450 15.99 -33.91 -2.57
C GLY A 450 15.73 -33.88 -4.07
N ASN A 451 15.58 -35.03 -4.74
CA ASN A 451 15.26 -35.12 -6.17
C ASN A 451 13.78 -35.46 -6.38
N TYR A 452 13.24 -35.04 -7.54
CA TYR A 452 11.87 -35.34 -7.95
C TYR A 452 11.85 -36.52 -8.92
N VAL A 453 11.02 -37.51 -8.64
CA VAL A 453 10.77 -38.69 -9.47
C VAL A 453 9.32 -38.66 -9.92
N VAL A 454 9.08 -38.80 -11.23
CA VAL A 454 7.74 -38.98 -11.79
C VAL A 454 7.35 -40.46 -11.63
N PRO A 455 6.37 -40.79 -10.78
CA PRO A 455 6.03 -42.17 -10.52
C PRO A 455 5.25 -42.77 -11.69
N ASN A 456 5.52 -44.05 -11.95
CA ASN A 456 4.69 -44.92 -12.79
C ASN A 456 4.11 -46.06 -11.94
N GLY A 457 3.26 -46.89 -12.53
CA GLY A 457 2.62 -47.97 -11.79
C GLY A 457 3.60 -48.97 -11.14
N ALA A 458 4.81 -49.12 -11.69
CA ALA A 458 5.86 -50.00 -11.18
C ALA A 458 6.75 -49.35 -10.11
N THR A 459 6.61 -48.04 -9.89
CA THR A 459 7.45 -47.29 -8.95
C THR A 459 7.19 -47.75 -7.53
N LYS A 460 8.27 -48.08 -6.81
CA LYS A 460 8.23 -48.57 -5.43
C LYS A 460 8.41 -47.41 -4.47
N ILE A 461 7.56 -47.32 -3.45
CA ILE A 461 7.65 -46.27 -2.43
C ILE A 461 8.69 -46.65 -1.39
N GLU A 462 9.60 -45.71 -1.08
CA GLU A 462 10.68 -45.87 -0.12
C GLU A 462 10.40 -45.11 1.19
N PRO A 463 10.99 -45.54 2.31
CA PRO A 463 10.88 -44.79 3.56
C PRO A 463 11.49 -43.39 3.41
N ARG A 464 10.83 -42.37 3.98
CA ARG A 464 11.17 -40.93 3.86
C ARG A 464 10.91 -40.31 2.49
N ASP A 465 10.24 -41.01 1.59
CA ASP A 465 9.66 -40.36 0.41
C ASP A 465 8.60 -39.33 0.83
N THR A 466 8.53 -38.20 0.12
CA THR A 466 7.39 -37.29 0.20
C THR A 466 6.57 -37.42 -1.07
N LEU A 467 5.35 -37.93 -0.95
CA LEU A 467 4.42 -38.08 -2.07
C LEU A 467 3.67 -36.78 -2.29
N ILE A 468 3.68 -36.28 -3.53
CA ILE A 468 2.87 -35.14 -3.96
C ILE A 468 1.63 -35.72 -4.62
N VAL A 469 0.52 -35.73 -3.88
CA VAL A 469 -0.75 -36.33 -4.32
C VAL A 469 -1.68 -35.24 -4.81
N LEU A 470 -2.25 -35.39 -6.00
CA LEU A 470 -3.34 -34.58 -6.54
C LEU A 470 -4.65 -35.36 -6.41
N SER A 471 -5.72 -34.74 -5.93
CA SER A 471 -7.06 -35.31 -5.93
C SER A 471 -8.06 -34.31 -6.47
N ASP A 472 -8.96 -34.75 -7.35
CA ASP A 472 -10.17 -33.98 -7.65
C ASP A 472 -11.08 -34.01 -6.41
N THR A 473 -11.56 -32.85 -5.97
CA THR A 473 -12.55 -32.74 -4.87
C THR A 473 -13.95 -33.06 -5.34
#